data_AF-A0A531JB45-F1
#
_entry.id   AF-A0A531JB45-F1
#
_cell.length_a   1.000
_cell.length_b   1.000
_cell.length_c   1.000
_cell.angle_alpha   90.00
_cell.angle_beta   90.00
_cell.angle_gamma   90.00
#
_symmetry.space_group_name_H-M   'P 1'
#
loop_
_entity.id
_entity.type
_entity.pdbx_description
1 polymer ?
#
loop_
_entity_poly.entity_id
_entity_poly.type
_entity_poly.pdbx_seq_one_letter_code
_entity_poly.pdbx_strand_id
1 'polypeptide(L)' 'ANISAIPDGIYRSKAFVDSDGVVNEPLTIALAVEKHGDTLSFDFSGSSKPCTGPMNSVLATTLSSVYLAMRH' A
#
# COMPACT_ATOMS: atom_id res chain seq x y z
N ALA A 1 5.66 -13.26 15.28
CA ALA A 1 5.43 -13.24 16.74
C ALA A 1 4.66 -12.00 17.20
N ASN A 2 4.88 -10.81 16.63
CA ASN A 2 4.25 -9.57 17.15
C ASN A 2 2.89 -9.19 16.53
N ILE A 3 2.40 -9.89 15.51
CA ILE A 3 1.13 -9.56 14.84
C ILE A 3 -0.07 -9.79 15.76
N SER A 4 -0.04 -10.83 16.60
CA SER A 4 -1.13 -11.18 17.52
C SER A 4 -1.45 -10.07 18.53
N ALA A 5 -0.46 -9.24 18.87
CA ALA A 5 -0.63 -8.11 19.79
C ALA A 5 -1.38 -6.92 19.18
N ILE A 6 -1.47 -6.86 17.85
CA ILE A 6 -2.25 -5.83 17.14
C ILE A 6 -3.74 -6.17 17.31
N PRO A 7 -4.62 -5.23 17.70
CA PRO A 7 -6.06 -5.51 17.75
C PRO A 7 -6.65 -5.85 16.38
N ASP A 8 -7.61 -6.77 16.34
CA ASP A 8 -8.36 -7.06 15.10
C ASP A 8 -9.07 -5.81 14.60
N GLY A 9 -9.05 -5.60 13.28
CA GLY A 9 -9.67 -4.43 12.67
C GLY A 9 -9.06 -4.03 11.32
N ILE A 10 -9.58 -2.95 10.76
CA ILE A 10 -9.13 -2.41 9.47
C ILE A 10 -8.43 -1.07 9.71
N TYR A 11 -7.14 -1.04 9.41
CA TYR A 11 -6.28 0.13 9.47
C TYR A 11 -6.16 0.73 8.08
N ARG A 12 -6.28 2.05 7.94
CA ARG A 12 -6.23 2.73 6.64
C ARG A 12 -5.17 3.82 6.63
N SER A 13 -4.44 3.91 5.52
CA SER A 13 -3.48 4.95 5.26
C SER A 13 -3.54 5.41 3.80
N LYS A 14 -3.18 6.66 3.56
CA LYS A 14 -3.04 7.23 2.23
C LYS A 14 -1.72 7.99 2.13
N ALA A 15 -1.05 7.83 1.00
CA ALA A 15 0.08 8.65 0.58
C ALA A 15 -0.22 9.24 -0.80
N PHE A 16 0.39 10.39 -1.10
CA PHE A 16 0.16 11.12 -2.34
C PHE A 16 1.49 11.36 -3.05
N VAL A 17 1.46 11.25 -4.37
CA VAL A 17 2.53 11.66 -5.27
C VAL A 17 1.99 12.80 -6.12
N ASP A 18 2.71 13.92 -6.19
CA ASP A 18 2.20 15.15 -6.78
C ASP A 18 1.85 15.03 -8.27
N SER A 19 2.64 14.26 -9.04
CA SER A 19 2.43 14.00 -10.47
C SER A 19 3.20 12.75 -10.92
N ASP A 20 2.75 12.11 -12.00
CA ASP A 20 3.51 11.02 -12.65
C ASP A 20 4.67 11.51 -13.52
N GLY A 21 4.86 12.83 -13.69
CA GLY A 21 5.89 13.44 -14.52
C GLY A 21 5.53 13.61 -16.00
N VAL A 22 4.36 13.14 -16.43
CA VAL A 22 3.79 13.31 -17.79
C VAL A 22 2.48 14.08 -17.72
N VAL A 23 1.58 13.66 -16.83
CA VAL A 23 0.31 14.30 -16.50
C VAL A 23 0.44 14.95 -15.11
N ASN A 24 0.14 16.25 -15.03
CA ASN A 24 0.22 17.00 -13.78
C ASN A 24 -1.06 16.82 -12.92
N GLU A 25 -1.32 15.59 -12.50
CA GLU A 25 -2.40 15.22 -11.61
C GLU A 25 -1.87 14.32 -10.48
N PRO A 26 -2.39 14.47 -9.24
CA PRO A 26 -1.90 13.71 -8.11
C PRO A 26 -2.28 12.23 -8.19
N LEU A 27 -1.37 11.37 -7.78
CA LEU A 27 -1.60 9.93 -7.63
C LEU A 27 -1.76 9.60 -6.15
N THR A 28 -2.70 8.73 -5.83
CA THR A 28 -2.95 8.25 -4.47
C THR A 28 -2.51 6.80 -4.33
N ILE A 29 -1.73 6.51 -3.30
CA ILE A 29 -1.48 5.16 -2.80
C ILE A 29 -2.36 4.98 -1.57
N ALA A 30 -3.43 4.18 -1.67
CA ALA A 30 -4.35 3.93 -0.57
C ALA A 30 -4.22 2.47 -0.11
N LEU A 31 -3.85 2.30 1.15
CA LEU A 31 -3.68 0.99 1.78
C LEU A 31 -4.76 0.79 2.85
N ALA A 32 -5.48 -0.32 2.75
CA ALA A 32 -6.24 -0.90 3.85
C ALA A 32 -5.53 -2.18 4.32
N VAL A 33 -5.20 -2.24 5.61
CA VAL A 33 -4.67 -3.44 6.26
C VAL A 33 -5.77 -4.02 7.14
N GLU A 34 -6.22 -5.21 6.81
CA GLU A 34 -7.11 -5.98 7.67
C GLU A 34 -6.27 -6.91 8.55
N LYS A 35 -6.41 -6.74 9.87
CA LYS A 35 -5.84 -7.62 10.87
C LYS A 35 -6.93 -8.56 11.37
N HIS A 36 -6.68 -9.85 11.25
CA HIS A 36 -7.54 -10.89 11.81
C HIS A 36 -6.71 -12.05 12.37
N GLY A 37 -6.79 -12.26 13.69
CA GLY A 37 -6.01 -13.29 14.38
C GLY A 37 -4.51 -13.08 14.21
N ASP A 38 -3.83 -13.99 13.51
CA ASP A 38 -2.39 -13.92 13.21
C ASP A 38 -2.07 -13.53 11.76
N THR A 39 -3.09 -13.09 11.02
CA THR A 39 -2.96 -12.74 9.60
C THR A 39 -3.15 -11.24 9.38
N LEU A 40 -2.37 -10.70 8.44
CA LEU A 40 -2.53 -9.36 7.89
C LEU A 40 -2.81 -9.47 6.39
N SER A 41 -3.92 -8.87 5.94
CA SER A 41 -4.26 -8.74 4.53
C SER A 41 -4.05 -7.29 4.10
N PHE A 42 -3.35 -7.08 2.99
CA PHE A 42 -2.99 -5.76 2.47
C PHE A 42 -3.75 -5.51 1.17
N ASP A 43 -4.65 -4.53 1.18
CA ASP A 43 -5.45 -4.13 0.03
C ASP A 43 -5.06 -2.74 -0.48
N PHE A 44 -4.61 -2.69 -1.73
CA PHE A 44 -4.25 -1.48 -2.46
C PHE A 44 -5.29 -1.06 -3.51
N SER A 45 -6.45 -1.73 -3.57
CA SER A 45 -7.49 -1.51 -4.60
C SER A 45 -8.05 -0.08 -4.62
N GLY A 46 -7.93 0.65 -3.51
CA GLY A 46 -8.30 2.07 -3.42
C GLY A 46 -7.28 3.04 -4.00
N SER A 47 -6.14 2.57 -4.52
CA SER A 47 -5.08 3.40 -5.10
C SER A 47 -5.46 3.90 -6.50
N SER A 48 -4.75 4.91 -6.98
CA SER A 48 -4.83 5.35 -8.38
C SER A 48 -4.56 4.19 -9.33
N LYS A 49 -5.22 4.22 -10.49
CA LYS A 49 -4.96 3.31 -11.60
C LYS A 49 -3.54 3.54 -12.15
N PRO A 50 -2.98 2.58 -12.93
CA PRO A 50 -1.73 2.79 -13.64
C PRO A 50 -1.71 4.11 -14.40
N CYS A 51 -0.59 4.82 -14.33
CA CYS A 51 -0.38 6.13 -14.91
C CYS A 51 0.47 6.04 -16.19
N THR A 52 0.61 7.15 -16.92
CA THR A 52 1.41 7.16 -18.17
C THR A 52 2.88 7.32 -17.88
N GLY A 53 3.21 8.07 -16.84
CA GLY A 53 4.57 8.31 -16.39
C GLY A 53 5.23 7.11 -15.69
N PRO A 54 6.49 7.28 -15.25
CA PRO A 54 7.27 6.21 -14.62
C PRO A 54 6.80 5.79 -13.22
N MET A 55 5.78 6.43 -12.64
CA MET A 55 5.33 6.18 -11.25
C MET A 55 4.43 4.95 -11.10
N ASN A 56 4.65 3.93 -11.92
CA ASN A 56 3.97 2.64 -11.83
C ASN A 56 4.83 1.64 -11.06
N SER A 57 4.22 0.86 -10.17
CA SER A 57 4.90 -0.22 -9.44
C SER A 57 4.38 -1.59 -9.88
N VAL A 58 5.28 -2.50 -10.25
CA VAL A 58 4.92 -3.89 -10.50
C VAL A 58 4.64 -4.63 -9.18
N LEU A 59 3.83 -5.69 -9.25
CA LEU A 59 3.42 -6.46 -8.07
C LEU A 59 4.61 -6.93 -7.22
N ALA A 60 5.69 -7.39 -7.84
CA ALA A 60 6.87 -7.87 -7.12
C ALA A 60 7.51 -6.77 -6.25
N THR A 61 7.61 -5.55 -6.75
CA THR A 61 8.14 -4.40 -6.01
C THR A 61 7.21 -4.03 -4.86
N THR A 62 5.90 -3.99 -5.11
CA THR A 62 4.90 -3.70 -4.07
C THR A 62 4.95 -4.72 -2.93
N LEU A 63 5.05 -6.01 -3.26
CA LEU A 63 5.22 -7.08 -2.26
C LEU A 63 6.53 -6.91 -1.50
N SER A 64 7.64 -6.63 -2.18
CA SER A 64 8.93 -6.40 -1.53
C SER A 64 8.87 -5.24 -0.53
N SER A 65 8.17 -4.14 -0.86
CA SER A 65 7.97 -3.02 0.06
C SER A 65 7.16 -3.41 1.29
N VAL A 66 6.10 -4.20 1.13
CA VAL A 66 5.30 -4.73 2.27
C VAL A 66 6.17 -5.61 3.17
N TYR A 67 6.92 -6.55 2.59
CA TYR A 67 7.80 -7.43 3.38
C TYR A 67 8.87 -6.64 4.15
N LEU A 68 9.46 -5.62 3.51
CA LEU A 68 10.44 -4.77 4.16
C LEU A 68 9.80 -4.01 5.33
N ALA A 69 8.63 -3.40 5.13
CA ALA A 69 7.92 -2.67 6.17
C ALA A 69 7.55 -3.56 7.36
N MET A 70 7.14 -4.82 7.12
CA MET A 70 6.77 -5.75 8.18
C MET A 70 7.96 -6.38 8.92
N ARG A 71 9.17 -6.30 8.34
CA ARG A 71 10.39 -6.84 8.96
C ARG A 71 10.97 -5.90 10.01
N HIS A 72 10.77 -4.60 9.86
CA HIS A 72 11.29 -3.56 10.75
C HIS A 72 10.30 -3.25 11.88
#